data_AF-A0A6G8I4I3-F1
#
_entry.id   AF-A0A6G8I4I3-F1
#
_cell.length_a   1.000
_cell.length_b   1.000
_cell.length_c   1.000
_cell.angle_alpha   90.00
_cell.angle_beta   90.00
_cell.angle_gamma   90.00
#
_symmetry.space_group_name_H-M   'P 1'
#
loop_
_entity.id
_entity.type
_entity.pdbx_description
1 polymer ?
#
loop_
_entity_poly.entity_id
_entity_poly.type
_entity_poly.pdbx_seq_one_letter_code
_entity_poly.pdbx_strand_id
1 'polypeptide(L)' 'MEAKPKKKEAFCVPVDNYDLLTAKASQLRALLILISGPGYENFTELSPEDQDRILWLATELSNEVHTLLN' A
#
# COMPACT_ATOMS: atom_id res chain seq x y z
N MET A 1 29.72 15.84 22.66
CA MET A 1 29.43 15.15 21.37
C MET A 1 28.01 15.53 20.99
N GLU A 2 27.85 16.57 20.16
CA GLU A 2 26.54 17.00 19.69
C GLU A 2 26.06 16.06 18.58
N ALA A 3 24.92 15.40 18.81
CA ALA A 3 24.29 14.54 17.82
C ALA A 3 23.75 15.41 16.68
N LYS A 4 24.34 15.28 15.48
CA LYS A 4 23.87 15.96 14.27
C LYS A 4 22.39 15.58 14.02
N PRO A 5 21.51 16.54 13.72
CA PRO A 5 20.11 16.25 13.46
C PRO A 5 20.01 15.35 12.22
N LYS A 6 19.33 14.20 12.36
CA LYS A 6 18.99 13.33 11.24
C LYS A 6 18.21 14.16 10.22
N LYS A 7 18.78 14.34 9.02
CA LYS A 7 18.07 14.94 7.88
C LYS A 7 16.76 14.16 7.72
N LYS A 8 15.62 14.84 7.88
CA LYS A 8 14.34 14.30 7.42
C LYS A 8 14.47 14.23 5.91
N GLU A 9 14.62 13.02 5.38
CA GLU A 9 14.49 12.80 3.95
C GLU A 9 13.11 13.32 3.59
N ALA A 10 13.10 14.44 2.84
CA ALA A 10 11.86 14.98 2.35
C ALA A 10 11.27 13.89 1.45
N PHE A 11 10.07 13.42 1.76
CA PHE A 11 9.25 12.59 0.87
C PHE A 11 8.99 13.41 -0.40
N CYS A 12 9.94 13.40 -1.32
CA CYS A 12 9.90 14.11 -2.57
C CYS A 12 9.51 13.09 -3.63
N VAL A 13 8.21 12.86 -3.75
CA VAL A 13 7.68 12.06 -4.86
C VAL A 13 7.79 12.93 -6.12
N PRO A 14 8.44 12.46 -7.19
CA PRO A 14 8.44 13.17 -8.47
C PRO A 14 7.01 13.50 -8.87
N VAL A 15 6.75 14.72 -9.33
CA VAL A 15 5.38 15.18 -9.69
C VAL A 15 4.74 14.24 -10.72
N ASP A 16 5.53 13.71 -11.64
CA ASP A 16 5.08 12.75 -12.67
C ASP A 16 4.61 11.40 -12.07
N ASN A 17 5.08 11.05 -10.87
CA ASN A 17 4.73 9.83 -10.16
C ASN A 17 3.61 10.06 -9.12
N TYR A 18 3.19 11.30 -8.88
CA TYR A 18 2.20 11.62 -7.86
C TYR A 18 0.81 11.08 -8.20
N ASP A 19 0.40 11.18 -9.47
CA ASP A 19 -0.87 10.60 -9.96
C ASP A 19 -0.84 9.07 -9.88
N LEU A 20 0.27 8.45 -10.29
CA LEU A 20 0.43 7.00 -10.25
C LEU A 20 0.45 6.49 -8.81
N LEU A 21 1.18 7.16 -7.92
CA LEU A 21 1.21 6.86 -6.49
C LEU A 21 -0.17 6.99 -5.86
N THR A 22 -0.91 8.06 -6.18
CA THR A 22 -2.27 8.28 -5.66
C THR A 22 -3.23 7.19 -6.13
N ALA A 23 -3.15 6.80 -7.40
CA ALA A 23 -3.95 5.72 -7.96
C ALA A 23 -3.64 4.38 -7.28
N LYS A 24 -2.36 4.02 -7.13
CA LYS A 24 -1.91 2.77 -6.50
C LYS A 24 -2.21 2.73 -5.01
N ALA A 25 -2.02 3.82 -4.30
CA ALA A 25 -2.38 3.95 -2.89
C ALA A 25 -3.90 3.82 -2.67
N SER A 26 -4.71 4.36 -3.59
CA SER A 26 -6.17 4.20 -3.56
C SER A 26 -6.61 2.75 -3.80
N GLN A 27 -5.97 2.05 -4.74
CA GLN A 27 -6.20 0.62 -4.98
C GLN A 27 -5.82 -0.23 -3.76
N LEU A 28 -4.64 0.04 -3.18
CA LEU A 28 -4.20 -0.63 -1.96
C LEU A 28 -5.19 -0.37 -0.81
N ARG A 29 -5.66 0.87 -0.63
CA ARG A 29 -6.65 1.21 0.41
C ARG A 29 -7.96 0.44 0.23
N ALA A 30 -8.46 0.31 -1.01
CA ALA A 30 -9.67 -0.45 -1.28
C ALA A 30 -9.49 -1.94 -0.93
N LEU A 31 -8.35 -2.54 -1.29
CA LEU A 31 -8.00 -3.91 -0.91
C LEU A 31 -7.85 -4.08 0.59
N LEU A 32 -7.22 -3.12 1.27
CA LEU A 32 -7.11 -3.12 2.74
C LEU A 32 -8.48 -3.07 3.40
N ILE A 33 -9.45 -2.31 2.88
CA ILE A 33 -10.83 -2.27 3.40
C ILE A 33 -11.56 -3.61 3.18
N LEU A 34 -11.24 -4.32 2.09
CA LEU A 34 -11.78 -5.64 1.81
C LEU A 34 -11.23 -6.69 2.80
N ILE A 35 -9.93 -6.67 3.10
CA ILE A 35 -9.31 -7.64 4.02
C ILE A 35 -9.37 -7.21 5.49
N SER A 36 -9.69 -5.94 5.77
CA SER A 36 -9.75 -5.40 7.13
C SER A 36 -10.87 -4.35 7.21
N GLY A 37 -11.92 -4.67 7.96
CA GLY A 37 -13.08 -3.78 8.13
C GLY A 37 -14.36 -4.38 7.54
N PRO A 38 -15.26 -3.55 6.97
CA PRO A 38 -16.61 -4.00 6.57
C PRO A 38 -16.61 -5.09 5.50
N GLY A 39 -15.55 -5.20 4.71
CA GLY A 39 -15.41 -6.24 3.69
C GLY A 39 -14.86 -7.56 4.21
N TYR A 40 -14.41 -7.63 5.47
CA TYR A 40 -13.71 -8.80 6.00
C TYR A 40 -14.61 -10.04 6.05
N GLU A 41 -15.89 -9.88 6.38
CA GLU A 41 -16.85 -10.99 6.36
C GLU A 41 -16.92 -11.60 4.95
N ASN A 42 -17.09 -10.77 3.91
CA ASN A 42 -17.06 -11.21 2.52
C ASN A 42 -15.73 -11.87 2.15
N PHE A 43 -14.60 -11.34 2.63
CA PHE A 43 -13.29 -11.93 2.40
C PHE A 43 -13.16 -13.32 3.02
N THR A 44 -13.67 -13.52 4.24
CA THR A 44 -13.63 -14.83 4.91
C THR A 44 -14.56 -15.87 4.28
N GLU A 45 -15.58 -15.44 3.55
CA GLU A 45 -16.48 -16.30 2.77
C GLU A 45 -15.86 -16.77 1.44
N LEU A 46 -14.77 -16.14 0.99
CA LEU A 46 -14.05 -16.54 -0.22
C LEU A 46 -13.30 -17.86 -0.01
N SER A 47 -12.99 -18.53 -1.14
CA SER A 47 -12.13 -19.70 -1.12
C SER A 47 -10.74 -19.35 -0.58
N PRO A 48 -10.02 -20.30 0.06
CA PRO A 48 -8.65 -20.06 0.52
C PRO A 48 -7.71 -19.59 -0.60
N GLU A 49 -7.93 -20.07 -1.83
CA GLU A 49 -7.15 -19.65 -3.01
C GLU A 49 -7.40 -18.19 -3.37
N ASP A 50 -8.65 -17.73 -3.28
CA ASP A 50 -8.99 -16.33 -3.57
C ASP A 50 -8.53 -15.39 -2.45
N GLN A 51 -8.59 -15.84 -1.19
CA GLN A 51 -8.02 -15.13 -0.06
C GLN A 51 -6.51 -14.92 -0.25
N ASP A 52 -5.78 -15.98 -0.62
CA ASP A 52 -4.34 -15.93 -0.88
C ASP A 52 -4.00 -14.98 -2.04
N ARG A 53 -4.75 -15.06 -3.15
CA ARG A 53 -4.60 -14.13 -4.29
C ARG A 53 -4.78 -12.67 -3.91
N ILE A 54 -5.79 -12.37 -3.09
CA ILE A 54 -6.07 -11.00 -2.62
C ILE A 54 -4.94 -10.50 -1.72
N LEU A 55 -4.45 -11.33 -0.80
CA LEU A 55 -3.32 -11.00 0.07
C LEU A 55 -2.02 -10.80 -0.71
N TRP A 56 -1.80 -11.63 -1.73
CA TRP A 56 -0.68 -11.48 -2.65
C TRP A 56 -0.75 -10.16 -3.42
N LEU A 57 -1.92 -9.82 -3.98
CA LEU A 57 -2.15 -8.55 -4.68
C LEU A 57 -1.95 -7.33 -3.76
N ALA A 58 -2.42 -7.41 -2.52
CA ALA A 58 -2.18 -6.36 -1.52
C ALA A 58 -0.69 -6.17 -1.23
N THR A 59 0.08 -7.26 -1.21
CA THR A 59 1.53 -7.23 -1.03
C THR A 59 2.23 -6.59 -2.23
N GLU A 60 1.85 -6.95 -3.45
CA GLU A 60 2.39 -6.33 -4.67
C GLU A 60 2.12 -4.83 -4.71
N LEU A 61 0.87 -4.41 -4.48
CA LEU A 61 0.51 -2.99 -4.46
C LEU A 61 1.23 -2.21 -3.36
N SER A 62 1.46 -2.82 -2.19
CA SER A 62 2.25 -2.21 -1.12
C SER A 62 3.70 -1.98 -1.55
N ASN A 63 4.31 -2.95 -2.23
CA ASN A 63 5.67 -2.83 -2.76
C ASN A 63 5.76 -1.78 -3.88
N GLU A 64 4.77 -1.70 -4.78
CA GLU A 64 4.71 -0.67 -5.81
C GLU A 64 4.60 0.73 -5.21
N VAL A 65 3.71 0.92 -4.23
CA VAL A 65 3.55 2.20 -3.51
C VAL A 65 4.86 2.56 -2.79
N HIS A 66 5.52 1.60 -2.15
CA HIS A 66 6.81 1.83 -1.48
C HIS A 66 7.92 2.20 -2.47
N THR A 67 7.95 1.56 -3.64
CA THR A 67 8.91 1.85 -4.72
C THR A 67 8.69 3.23 -5.32
N LEU A 68 7.43 3.70 -5.40
CA LEU A 68 7.11 5.05 -5.88
C LEU A 68 7.44 6.15 -4.87
N LEU A 69 7.65 5.79 -3.59
CA LEU A 69 7.99 6.72 -2.50
C LEU A 69 9.50 6.86 -2.25
N ASN A 70 10.32 5.89 -2.68
CA ASN A 70 11.78 5.87 -2.51
C ASN A 70 12.51 6.18 -3.82
#